data_AF-A0A2E3XM52-F1
#
_entry.id   AF-A0A2E3XM52-F1
#
_cell.length_a   1.000
_cell.length_b   1.000
_cell.length_c   1.000
_cell.angle_alpha   90.00
_cell.angle_beta   90.00
_cell.angle_gamma   90.00
#
_symmetry.space_group_name_H-M   'P 1'
#
loop_
_entity.id
_entity.type
_entity.pdbx_description
1 polymer ?
#
loop_
_entity_poly.entity_id
_entity_poly.type
_entity_poly.pdbx_seq_one_letter_code
_entity_poly.pdbx_strand_id
1 'polypeptide(L)' 'MVITTNNFSKLTYEVAKSFGHNNLRILTVGHPLGGTDETTVLQWADEAVEETVHLLTGN' A
#
# COMPACT_ATOMS: atom_id res chain seq x y z
N MET A 1 7.93 4.32 18.98
CA MET A 1 8.21 4.20 17.53
C MET A 1 6.88 4.08 16.84
N VAL A 2 6.64 4.85 15.79
CA VAL A 2 5.38 4.83 15.02
C VAL A 2 5.69 4.43 13.59
N ILE A 3 4.81 3.62 12.99
CA ILE A 3 4.88 3.21 11.59
C ILE A 3 3.76 3.93 10.86
N THR A 4 4.05 4.53 9.71
CA THR A 4 3.07 5.24 8.89
C THR A 4 3.26 4.91 7.42
N THR A 5 2.19 5.00 6.63
CA THR A 5 2.29 4.84 5.18
C THR A 5 2.71 6.17 4.54
N ASN A 6 3.26 6.12 3.33
CA ASN A 6 3.72 7.31 2.60
C ASN A 6 2.69 8.45 2.62
N ASN A 7 1.42 8.12 2.37
CA ASN A 7 0.32 9.09 2.28
C ASN A 7 -0.03 9.74 3.63
N PHE A 8 0.27 9.11 4.76
CA PHE A 8 -0.02 9.64 6.10
C PHE A 8 1.19 10.23 6.83
N SER A 9 2.39 10.13 6.25
CA SER A 9 3.62 10.64 6.85
C SER A 9 3.47 12.06 7.42
N LYS A 10 2.95 13.00 6.62
CA LYS A 10 2.74 14.40 7.03
C LYS A 10 1.80 14.53 8.24
N LEU A 11 0.67 13.82 8.22
CA LEU A 11 -0.28 13.83 9.34
C LEU A 11 0.36 13.25 10.60
N THR A 12 1.10 12.15 10.46
CA THR A 12 1.82 11.51 11.57
C THR A 12 2.84 12.47 12.22
N TYR A 13 3.57 13.27 11.42
CA TYR A 13 4.50 14.27 11.96
C TYR A 13 3.78 15.40 12.72
N GLU A 14 2.70 15.94 12.18
CA GLU A 14 1.95 17.02 12.85
C GLU A 14 1.31 16.54 14.16
N VAL A 15 0.79 15.31 14.17
CA VAL A 15 0.27 14.67 15.39
C VAL A 15 1.39 14.43 16.40
N ALA A 16 2.55 13.90 15.99
CA ALA A 16 3.68 13.70 16.91
C ALA A 16 4.12 15.02 17.55
N LYS A 17 4.14 16.11 16.78
CA LYS A 17 4.45 17.46 17.26
C LYS A 17 3.40 18.00 18.23
N SER A 18 2.09 17.81 17.94
CA SER A 18 1.02 18.28 18.82
C SER A 18 1.02 17.58 20.18
N PHE A 19 1.47 16.32 20.24
CA PHE A 19 1.68 15.58 21.49
C PHE A 19 3.04 15.86 22.16
N GLY A 20 3.84 16.80 21.66
CA GLY A 20 5.14 17.15 22.25
C GLY A 20 6.25 16.11 22.00
N HIS A 21 6.04 15.16 21.09
CA HIS A 21 7.00 14.11 20.75
C HIS A 21 7.85 14.48 19.53
N ASN A 22 8.63 15.57 19.64
CA ASN A 22 9.46 16.08 18.55
C ASN A 22 10.58 15.13 18.10
N ASN A 23 10.97 14.17 18.94
CA ASN A 23 12.03 13.20 18.68
C ASN A 23 11.48 11.78 18.43
N LEU A 24 10.19 11.65 18.10
CA LEU A 24 9.58 10.35 17.85
C LEU A 24 10.21 9.71 16.62
N ARG A 25 10.72 8.48 16.77
CA ARG A 25 11.16 7.67 15.63
C ARG A 25 9.93 7.24 14.81
N ILE A 26 9.79 7.80 13.62
CA ILE A 26 8.73 7.52 12.65
C ILE A 26 9.34 6.74 11.48
N LEU A 27 8.84 5.53 11.24
CA LEU A 27 9.21 4.69 10.10
C LEU A 27 8.13 4.81 9.04
N THR A 28 8.45 5.38 7.89
CA THR A 28 7.53 5.45 6.75
C THR A 28 7.70 4.21 5.87
N VAL A 29 6.60 3.54 5.55
CA VAL A 29 6.57 2.39 4.65
C VAL A 29 5.72 2.69 3.42
N GLY A 30 6.15 2.18 2.27
CA GLY A 30 5.44 2.32 0.99
C GLY A 30 4.20 1.43 0.86
N HIS A 31 3.59 1.01 1.96
CA HIS A 31 2.41 0.16 1.91
C HIS A 31 1.19 1.02 1.53
N PRO A 32 0.43 0.66 0.48
CA PRO A 32 -0.78 1.39 0.14
C PRO A 32 -1.80 1.22 1.26
N LEU A 33 -2.60 2.26 1.49
CA LEU A 33 -3.66 2.21 2.48
C LEU A 33 -4.79 1.33 1.95
N GLY A 34 -4.89 0.11 2.48
CA GLY A 34 -5.96 -0.83 2.13
C GLY A 34 -5.54 -2.06 1.33
N GLY A 35 -4.25 -2.31 1.11
CA GLY A 35 -3.78 -3.48 0.37
C GLY A 35 -2.99 -3.12 -0.89
N THR A 36 -2.64 -4.14 -1.66
CA THR A 36 -1.90 -4.11 -2.92
C THR A 36 -2.29 -2.93 -3.83
N ASP A 37 -1.31 -2.31 -4.51
CA ASP A 37 -1.58 -1.18 -5.40
C ASP A 37 -2.53 -1.57 -6.55
N GLU A 38 -3.34 -0.63 -7.00
CA GLU A 38 -4.37 -0.85 -8.02
C GLU A 38 -3.78 -1.43 -9.31
N THR A 39 -2.59 -1.00 -9.72
CA THR A 39 -1.94 -1.52 -10.93
C THR A 39 -1.60 -3.00 -10.81
N THR A 40 -1.10 -3.43 -9.65
CA THR A 40 -0.83 -4.84 -9.36
C THR A 40 -2.12 -5.65 -9.25
N VAL A 41 -3.19 -5.09 -8.67
CA VAL A 41 -4.49 -5.77 -8.61
C VAL A 41 -5.08 -5.97 -10.00
N LEU A 42 -5.00 -4.95 -10.87
CA LEU A 42 -5.46 -5.04 -12.26
C LEU A 42 -4.64 -6.07 -13.04
N GLN A 43 -3.31 -6.07 -12.88
CA GLN A 43 -2.45 -7.06 -13.52
C GLN A 43 -2.84 -8.49 -13.11
N TRP A 44 -3.06 -8.74 -11.82
CA TRP A 44 -3.49 -10.07 -11.35
C TRP A 44 -4.86 -10.48 -11.89
N ALA A 45 -5.77 -9.52 -12.06
CA ALA A 45 -7.07 -9.78 -12.67
C ALA A 45 -6.92 -10.18 -14.14
N ASP A 46 -6.08 -9.47 -14.90
CA ASP A 46 -5.79 -9.80 -16.30
C ASP A 46 -5.16 -11.19 -16.44
N GLU A 47 -4.15 -11.50 -15.61
CA GLU A 47 -3.48 -12.80 -15.59
C GLU A 47 -4.46 -13.95 -15.29
N ALA A 48 -5.36 -13.77 -14.31
CA ALA A 48 -6.35 -14.78 -13.94
C ALA A 48 -7.39 -15.03 -15.05
N VAL A 49 -7.79 -13.99 -15.77
CA VAL A 49 -8.69 -14.11 -16.92
C VAL A 49 -8.00 -14.87 -18.05
N GLU A 50 -6.76 -14.50 -18.39
CA GLU A 50 -5.99 -15.13 -19.45
C GLU A 50 -5.77 -16.63 -19.16
N GLU A 51 -5.38 -16.98 -17.94
CA GLU A 51 -5.23 -18.38 -17.52
C GLU A 51 -6.54 -19.16 -17.69
N THR A 52 -7.67 -18.56 -17.31
CA THR A 52 -9.00 -19.19 -17.44
C THR A 52 -9.38 -19.40 -18.90
N VAL A 53 -9.12 -18.42 -19.78
CA VAL A 53 -9.38 -18.54 -21.22
C VAL A 53 -8.50 -19.62 -21.83
N HIS A 54 -7.21 -19.66 -21.50
CA HIS A 54 -6.28 -20.68 -21.96
C HIS A 54 -6.73 -22.09 -21.54
N LEU A 55 -7.20 -22.26 -20.29
CA LEU A 55 -7.75 -23.52 -19.79
C LEU A 55 -8.99 -23.99 -20.57
N LEU A 56 -9.85 -23.07 -21.01
CA LEU A 56 -11.10 -23.39 -21.69
C LEU A 56 -10.97 -23.52 -23.22
N THR A 57 -9.96 -22.87 -23.81
CA THR A 57 -9.79 -22.80 -25.27
C THR A 57 -8.59 -23.59 -25.79
N GLY A 58 -7.62 -23.94 -24.94
CA GLY A 58 -6.47 -24.77 -25.29
C GLY A 58 -5.46 -24.12 -26.24
N ASN A 59 -5.53 -22.79 -26.44
CA ASN A 59 -4.54 -21.97 -27.13
C ASN A 59 -3.68 -21.23 -26.12
#